data_AF-A0A0D2K8Y9-F1
#
_entry.id   AF-A0A0D2K8Y9-F1
#
_cell.length_a   1.000
_cell.length_b   1.000
_cell.length_c   1.000
_cell.angle_alpha   90.00
_cell.angle_beta   90.00
_cell.angle_gamma   90.00
#
_symmetry.space_group_name_H-M   'P 1'
#
loop_
_entity.id
_entity.type
_entity.pdbx_description
1 polymer ?
#
loop_
_entity_poly.entity_id
_entity_poly.type
_entity_poly.pdbx_seq_one_letter_code
_entity_poly.pdbx_strand_id
1 'polypeptide(L)'
;MPKDLVLYSAKVIPGNEVKVSQMLNGLSMLGAEVAQGRAENLHTSGHAYQDELEEVLRFVKPQHFLPVHGEYSFLCEHARLARERAGVQFTEVIRNGQMLGVHERRNRNTVSTGSMAAAAVAGEKEAQRQGLEVLGEVQLVNFYNDGGRGTGTAQEMALPERANLAFEGVVVAAVDVFRAPPGGAAAGRGAAAAAAAAAAGANNLRCRVRVTTRGMWLEKGKILDAIHQ
;
A
#
# COMPACT_ATOMS: atom_id res chain seq x y z
N MET A 1 12.74 10.43 -37.07
CA MET A 1 13.53 11.19 -36.09
C MET A 1 15.02 10.82 -36.11
N PRO A 2 15.74 10.76 -37.25
CA PRO A 2 17.20 10.72 -37.15
C PRO A 2 17.71 12.14 -36.84
N LYS A 3 18.32 12.32 -35.66
CA LYS A 3 18.97 13.55 -35.10
C LYS A 3 18.25 14.27 -33.94
N ASP A 4 17.19 13.73 -33.36
CA ASP A 4 16.59 14.36 -32.17
C ASP A 4 17.42 14.01 -30.92
N LEU A 5 17.71 15.02 -30.11
CA LEU A 5 18.29 14.88 -28.78
C LEU A 5 17.19 15.02 -27.72
N VAL A 6 17.01 13.98 -26.91
CA VAL A 6 16.07 13.96 -25.79
C VAL A 6 16.83 14.17 -24.49
N LEU A 7 16.50 15.27 -23.80
CA LEU A 7 17.05 15.58 -22.49
C LEU A 7 16.10 15.06 -21.40
N TYR A 8 16.51 14.02 -20.68
CA TYR A 8 15.76 13.50 -19.55
C TYR A 8 16.16 14.22 -18.25
N SER A 9 15.52 15.37 -18.00
CA SER A 9 15.75 16.24 -16.83
C SER A 9 14.93 15.83 -15.60
N ALA A 10 14.93 14.54 -15.27
CA ALA A 10 14.21 14.02 -14.12
C ALA A 10 14.97 12.88 -13.43
N LYS A 11 14.72 12.71 -12.13
CA LYS A 11 15.10 11.49 -11.41
C LYS A 11 13.97 10.46 -11.54
N VAL A 12 14.35 9.21 -11.78
CA VAL A 12 13.41 8.09 -11.74
C VAL A 12 12.91 7.92 -10.31
N ILE A 13 11.60 8.07 -10.13
CA ILE A 13 10.92 7.85 -8.85
C ILE A 13 10.88 6.33 -8.59
N PRO A 14 11.21 5.86 -7.37
CA PRO A 14 11.15 4.44 -7.03
C PRO A 14 9.82 3.78 -7.43
N GLY A 15 9.89 2.64 -8.11
CA GLY A 15 8.73 1.90 -8.64
C GLY A 15 8.39 2.20 -10.11
N ASN A 16 9.06 3.17 -10.74
CA ASN A 16 8.87 3.51 -12.16
C ASN A 16 10.04 3.12 -13.07
N GLU A 17 11.05 2.43 -12.55
CA GLU A 17 12.30 2.09 -13.26
C GLU A 17 12.04 1.34 -14.56
N VAL A 18 11.17 0.33 -14.51
CA VAL A 18 10.83 -0.49 -15.69
C VAL A 18 10.14 0.36 -16.76
N LYS A 19 9.14 1.17 -16.38
CA LYS A 19 8.38 2.00 -17.32
C LYS A 19 9.26 3.06 -17.99
N VAL A 20 10.10 3.73 -17.19
CA VAL A 20 11.04 4.74 -17.73
C VAL A 20 12.05 4.06 -18.66
N SER A 21 12.63 2.93 -18.26
CA SER A 21 13.57 2.19 -19.10
C SER A 21 12.95 1.77 -20.44
N GLN A 22 11.71 1.26 -20.43
CA GLN A 22 10.98 0.93 -21.65
C GLN A 22 10.75 2.14 -22.56
N MET A 23 10.37 3.28 -21.98
CA MET A 23 10.19 4.53 -22.73
C MET A 23 11.51 4.98 -23.39
N LEU A 24 12.61 5.02 -22.63
CA LEU A 24 13.92 5.45 -23.14
C LEU A 24 14.46 4.50 -24.22
N ASN A 25 14.26 3.20 -24.05
CA ASN A 25 14.59 2.22 -25.08
C ASN A 25 13.76 2.43 -26.35
N GLY A 26 12.46 2.71 -26.21
CA GLY A 26 11.57 3.08 -27.32
C GLY A 26 12.08 4.27 -28.12
N LEU A 27 12.48 5.34 -27.42
CA LEU A 27 13.06 6.54 -28.06
C LEU A 27 14.37 6.23 -28.78
N SER A 28 15.24 5.44 -28.14
CA SER A 28 16.53 5.03 -28.72
C SER A 28 16.34 4.18 -29.98
N MET A 29 15.36 3.26 -30.00
CA MET A 29 15.02 2.46 -31.18
C MET A 29 14.52 3.31 -32.36
N LEU A 30 13.92 4.48 -32.10
CA LEU A 30 13.49 5.43 -33.13
C LEU A 30 14.65 6.29 -33.69
N GLY A 31 15.86 6.11 -33.15
CA GLY A 31 17.07 6.83 -33.58
C GLY A 31 17.33 8.14 -32.83
N ALA A 32 16.66 8.38 -31.70
CA ALA A 32 16.92 9.54 -30.85
C ALA A 32 18.14 9.31 -29.95
N GLU A 33 18.94 10.36 -29.76
CA GLU A 33 20.00 10.39 -28.76
C GLU A 33 19.38 10.79 -27.42
N VAL A 34 19.71 10.09 -26.33
CA VAL A 34 19.12 10.33 -25.00
C VAL A 34 20.23 10.73 -24.04
N ALA A 35 20.18 11.97 -23.57
CA ALA A 35 21.02 12.45 -22.48
C ALA A 35 20.30 12.28 -21.14
N GLN A 36 20.90 11.54 -20.23
CA GLN A 36 20.37 11.28 -18.88
C GLN A 36 21.48 11.15 -17.86
N GLY A 37 21.18 11.49 -16.61
CA GLY A 37 22.00 11.12 -15.45
C GLY A 37 22.73 12.26 -14.75
N ARG A 38 23.43 11.89 -13.68
CA ARG A 38 24.11 12.82 -12.77
C ARG A 38 25.26 13.59 -13.43
N ALA A 39 25.94 12.97 -14.39
CA ALA A 39 27.09 13.57 -15.08
C ALA A 39 26.69 14.78 -15.96
N GLU A 40 25.45 14.78 -16.46
CA GLU A 40 24.91 15.82 -17.32
C GLU A 40 24.35 17.01 -16.50
N ASN A 41 24.31 16.91 -15.16
CA ASN A 41 23.75 17.92 -14.25
C ASN A 41 22.34 18.43 -14.62
N LEU A 42 21.54 17.59 -15.30
CA LEU A 42 20.24 17.99 -15.83
C LEU A 42 19.15 18.06 -14.77
N HIS A 43 19.35 17.48 -13.59
CA HIS A 43 18.32 17.42 -12.56
C HIS A 43 18.93 17.53 -11.17
N THR A 44 18.32 18.34 -10.31
CA THR A 44 18.64 18.44 -8.89
C THR A 44 17.46 17.95 -8.06
N SER A 45 17.75 17.46 -6.86
CA SER A 45 16.70 17.13 -5.89
C SER A 45 15.99 18.40 -5.44
N GLY A 46 14.65 18.35 -5.35
CA GLY A 46 13.88 19.38 -4.65
C GLY A 46 13.93 19.27 -3.12
N HIS A 47 14.52 18.19 -2.59
CA HIS A 47 14.73 17.99 -1.17
C HIS A 47 16.17 18.27 -0.78
N ALA A 48 16.34 18.94 0.37
CA ALA A 48 17.63 19.27 0.96
C ALA A 48 18.48 18.03 1.25
N TYR A 49 19.78 18.15 0.99
CA TYR A 49 20.80 17.19 1.36
C TYR A 49 21.23 17.37 2.81
N GLN A 50 22.07 16.45 3.29
CA GLN A 50 22.52 16.38 4.68
C GLN A 50 23.07 17.71 5.21
N ASP A 51 23.94 18.37 4.44
CA ASP A 51 24.60 19.61 4.87
C ASP A 51 23.61 20.78 4.94
N GLU A 52 22.65 20.85 4.01
CA GLU A 52 21.59 21.86 4.00
C GLU A 52 20.63 21.66 5.20
N LEU A 53 20.29 20.41 5.53
CA LEU A 53 19.46 20.10 6.71
C LEU A 53 20.17 20.49 8.01
N GLU A 54 21.47 20.19 8.11
CA GLU A 54 22.32 20.57 9.25
C GLU A 54 22.41 22.09 9.39
N GLU A 55 22.59 22.80 8.28
CA GLU A 55 22.65 24.26 8.25
C GLU A 55 21.35 24.89 8.76
N VAL A 56 20.19 24.40 8.29
CA VAL A 56 18.88 24.87 8.79
C VAL A 56 18.74 24.65 10.30
N LEU A 57 19.12 23.47 10.80
CA LEU A 57 19.04 23.18 12.24
C LEU A 57 19.96 24.09 13.07
N ARG A 58 21.14 24.42 12.55
CA ARG A 58 22.09 25.34 13.18
C ARG A 58 21.63 26.79 13.19
N PHE A 59 20.91 27.22 12.16
CA PHE A 59 20.32 28.55 12.12
C PHE A 59 19.12 28.68 13.05
N VAL A 60 18.20 27.71 12.99
CA VAL A 60 16.96 27.75 13.78
C VAL A 60 17.22 27.52 15.26
N LYS A 61 18.20 26.67 15.61
CA LYS A 61 18.52 26.28 16.99
C LYS A 61 17.28 25.81 17.75
N PRO A 62 16.56 24.80 17.23
CA PRO A 62 15.29 24.38 17.83
C PRO A 62 15.53 23.79 19.21
N GLN A 63 14.58 24.03 20.12
CA GLN A 63 14.59 23.39 21.43
C GLN A 63 14.15 21.93 21.33
N HIS A 64 13.12 21.69 20.52
CA HIS A 64 12.56 20.38 20.24
C HIS A 64 12.56 20.16 18.72
N PHE A 65 12.88 18.94 18.28
CA PHE A 65 12.91 18.62 16.87
C PHE A 65 12.15 17.33 16.57
N LEU A 66 11.28 17.41 15.57
CA LEU A 66 10.52 16.29 15.03
C LEU A 66 10.80 16.22 13.53
N PRO A 67 11.58 15.23 13.06
CA PRO A 67 11.75 15.03 11.62
C PRO A 67 10.43 14.60 11.00
N VAL A 68 10.11 15.19 9.86
CA VAL A 68 8.89 14.91 9.08
C VAL A 68 9.24 14.66 7.62
N HIS A 69 8.29 14.13 6.86
CA HIS A 69 8.38 13.91 5.42
C HIS A 69 9.53 12.98 4.98
N GLY A 70 9.29 11.67 5.10
CA GLY A 70 10.19 10.63 4.60
C GLY A 70 9.77 9.25 5.10
N GLU A 71 10.39 8.22 4.55
CA GLU A 71 10.32 6.88 5.14
C GLU A 71 10.91 6.88 6.55
N TYR A 72 10.45 5.96 7.40
CA TYR A 72 10.85 5.93 8.82
C TYR A 72 12.37 5.91 9.01
N SER A 73 13.11 5.21 8.13
CA SER A 73 14.57 5.20 8.12
C SER A 73 15.18 6.59 7.89
N PHE A 74 14.62 7.39 7.00
CA PHE A 74 15.08 8.77 6.75
C PHE A 74 14.81 9.67 7.95
N LEU A 75 13.67 9.49 8.62
CA LEU A 75 13.35 10.24 9.85
C LEU A 75 14.33 9.91 10.97
N CYS A 76 14.69 8.64 11.13
CA CYS A 76 15.71 8.21 12.11
C CYS A 76 17.07 8.85 11.83
N GLU A 77 17.52 8.88 10.58
CA GLU A 77 18.80 9.51 10.21
C GLU A 77 18.75 11.03 10.38
N HIS A 78 17.63 11.69 10.08
CA HIS A 78 17.48 13.12 10.30
C HIS A 78 17.48 13.47 11.80
N ALA A 79 16.82 12.66 12.63
CA ALA A 79 16.90 12.78 14.09
C ALA A 79 18.33 12.59 14.61
N ARG A 80 19.06 11.62 14.07
CA ARG A 80 20.46 11.38 14.40
C ARG A 80 21.33 12.59 14.04
N LEU A 81 21.16 13.14 12.84
CA LEU A 81 21.84 14.35 12.41
C LEU A 81 21.58 15.54 13.35
N ALA A 82 20.33 15.73 13.77
CA ALA A 82 19.97 16.80 14.70
C ALA A 82 20.65 16.65 16.07
N ARG A 83 20.70 15.42 16.61
CA ARG A 83 21.35 15.15 17.90
C ARG A 83 22.88 15.28 17.82
N GLU A 84 23.50 14.69 16.79
CA GLU A 84 24.95 14.58 16.69
C GLU A 84 25.62 15.86 16.16
N ARG A 85 25.00 16.55 15.19
CA ARG A 85 25.65 17.67 14.48
C ARG A 85 25.11 19.05 14.82
N ALA A 86 23.84 19.14 15.16
CA ALA A 86 23.18 20.38 15.57
C ALA A 86 22.99 20.49 17.10
N GLY A 87 23.21 19.40 17.85
CA GLY A 87 23.14 19.39 19.32
C GLY A 87 21.71 19.50 19.87
N VAL A 88 20.70 19.13 19.09
CA VAL A 88 19.30 19.20 19.53
C VAL A 88 18.97 18.02 20.45
N GLN A 89 18.91 18.31 21.75
CA GLN A 89 18.75 17.29 22.79
C GLN A 89 17.37 16.61 22.75
N PHE A 90 16.30 17.37 22.54
CA PHE A 90 14.93 16.86 22.53
C PHE A 90 14.51 16.56 21.10
N THR A 91 14.84 15.36 20.65
CA THR A 91 14.50 14.89 19.30
C THR A 91 13.82 13.54 19.39
N GLU A 92 12.64 13.40 18.78
CA GLU A 92 11.86 12.15 18.77
C GLU A 92 11.38 11.83 17.35
N VAL A 93 11.16 10.54 17.05
CA VAL A 93 10.68 10.09 15.73
C VAL A 93 9.36 9.35 15.92
N ILE A 94 8.29 9.89 15.34
CA ILE A 94 6.94 9.32 15.47
C ILE A 94 6.47 8.71 14.16
N ARG A 95 5.51 7.78 14.26
CA ARG A 95 4.77 7.21 13.13
C ARG A 95 3.46 7.95 12.91
N ASN A 96 2.89 7.80 11.71
CA ASN A 96 1.55 8.31 11.43
C ASN A 96 0.54 7.74 12.45
N GLY A 97 -0.19 8.63 13.12
CA GLY A 97 -1.19 8.28 14.13
C GLY A 97 -0.68 8.39 15.56
N GLN A 98 0.62 8.47 15.79
CA GLN A 98 1.15 8.69 17.15
C GLN A 98 0.99 10.16 17.58
N MET A 99 0.62 10.37 18.84
CA MET A 99 0.47 11.68 19.45
C MET A 99 1.73 12.03 20.26
N LEU A 100 2.31 13.19 19.99
CA LEU A 100 3.49 13.69 20.69
C LEU A 100 3.12 14.88 21.57
N GLY A 101 3.26 14.70 22.88
CA GLY A 101 3.21 15.76 23.88
C GLY A 101 4.54 16.51 23.88
N VAL A 102 4.47 17.84 23.77
CA VAL A 102 5.63 18.73 23.84
C VAL A 102 5.52 19.54 25.13
N HIS A 103 6.52 19.42 25.99
CA HIS A 103 6.59 20.16 27.24
C HIS A 103 7.55 21.34 27.13
N GLU A 104 7.20 22.45 27.77
CA GLU A 104 8.11 23.59 27.83
C GLU A 104 9.36 23.25 28.65
N ARG A 105 10.52 23.64 28.13
CA ARG A 105 11.76 23.61 28.88
C ARG A 105 11.68 24.60 30.04
N ARG A 106 11.94 24.12 31.26
CA ARG A 106 12.02 24.94 32.47
C ARG A 106 13.11 26.02 32.28
N ASN A 107 12.71 27.26 31.98
CA ASN A 107 13.60 28.41 32.09
C ASN A 107 13.64 28.86 33.55
N ARG A 108 14.74 29.48 34.00
CA ARG A 108 14.93 29.99 35.36
C ARG A 108 13.81 30.97 35.79
N ASN A 109 13.06 31.52 34.83
CA ASN A 109 11.96 32.46 35.03
C ASN A 109 10.56 31.86 34.84
N THR A 110 10.43 30.57 34.51
CA THR A 110 9.14 29.94 34.20
C THR A 110 8.95 28.69 35.04
N VAL A 111 8.05 28.77 36.02
CA VAL A 111 7.66 27.62 36.85
C VAL A 111 6.56 26.86 36.13
N SER A 112 6.93 25.84 35.34
CA SER A 112 5.95 24.91 34.77
C SER A 112 5.34 24.05 35.88
N THR A 113 4.06 24.26 36.16
CA THR A 113 3.29 23.61 37.24
C THR A 113 3.09 22.11 37.01
N GLY A 114 3.19 21.62 35.77
CA GLY A 114 3.07 20.19 35.46
C GLY A 114 4.30 19.35 35.82
N SER A 115 5.48 19.98 35.96
CA SER A 115 6.75 19.28 36.18
C SER A 115 7.04 18.87 37.63
N MET A 116 6.25 19.38 38.60
CA MET A 116 6.49 19.13 40.02
C MET A 116 6.02 17.76 40.50
N ALA A 117 5.00 17.17 39.88
CA ALA A 117 4.50 15.85 40.26
C ALA A 117 5.35 14.70 39.68
N ALA A 118 5.86 14.86 38.46
CA ALA A 118 6.67 13.83 37.80
C ALA A 118 8.13 13.81 38.32
N ALA A 119 8.75 14.97 38.54
CA ALA A 119 10.17 15.03 38.92
C ALA A 119 10.48 14.54 40.36
N ALA A 120 9.48 14.49 41.25
CA ALA A 120 9.67 14.00 42.62
C ALA A 120 9.67 12.46 42.72
N VAL A 121 9.17 11.77 41.70
CA VAL A 121 8.99 10.29 41.69
C VAL A 121 10.01 9.61 40.75
N ALA A 122 10.61 10.39 39.87
CA ALA A 122 11.29 9.91 38.69
C ALA A 122 12.81 10.07 38.80
N GLY A 123 13.54 8.95 38.90
CA GLY A 123 15.01 8.95 38.98
C GLY A 123 15.69 9.61 37.77
N GLU A 124 17.00 9.85 37.86
CA GLU A 124 17.81 10.64 36.91
C GLU A 124 17.64 10.29 35.40
N LYS A 125 17.16 9.08 35.07
CA LYS A 125 16.87 8.65 33.69
C LYS A 125 15.58 9.26 33.09
N GLU A 126 14.64 9.71 33.92
CA GLU A 126 13.39 10.34 33.47
C GLU A 126 13.50 11.87 33.36
N ALA A 127 14.51 12.49 33.98
CA ALA A 127 14.83 13.90 33.76
C ALA A 127 15.17 14.19 32.29
N GLN A 128 15.69 13.21 31.56
CA GLN A 128 15.99 13.32 30.13
C GLN A 128 14.74 13.18 29.24
N ARG A 129 13.60 12.70 29.78
CA ARG A 129 12.28 12.70 29.12
C ARG A 129 11.54 14.04 29.27
N GLN A 130 12.12 15.03 29.96
CA GLN A 130 11.48 16.34 30.15
C GLN A 130 11.56 17.18 28.86
N GLY A 131 10.68 16.90 27.90
CA GLY A 131 10.51 17.74 26.71
C GLY A 131 9.59 17.14 25.64
N LEU A 132 9.67 15.82 25.42
CA LEU A 132 8.84 15.09 24.45
C LEU A 132 8.34 13.77 25.04
N GLU A 133 7.03 13.54 24.97
CA GLU A 133 6.38 12.31 25.45
C GLU A 133 5.38 11.79 24.40
N VAL A 134 5.38 10.48 24.14
CA VAL A 134 4.35 9.87 23.29
C VAL A 134 3.10 9.61 24.14
N LEU A 135 2.03 10.35 23.86
CA LEU A 135 0.80 10.34 24.66
C LEU A 135 -0.14 9.18 24.33
N GLY A 136 -0.04 8.64 23.12
CA GLY A 136 -0.92 7.57 22.63
C GLY A 136 -0.91 7.45 21.12
N GLU A 137 -1.78 6.60 20.60
CA GLU A 137 -1.91 6.34 19.16
C GLU A 137 -3.38 6.42 18.74
N VAL A 138 -3.63 7.04 17.59
CA VAL A 138 -4.91 7.07 16.90
C VAL A 138 -4.81 6.12 15.72
N GLN A 139 -5.81 5.24 15.59
CA GLN A 139 -5.90 4.37 14.43
C GLN A 139 -6.29 5.18 13.20
N LEU A 140 -5.35 5.30 12.26
CA LEU A 140 -5.59 5.93 10.97
C LEU A 140 -6.12 4.91 9.97
N VAL A 141 -7.02 5.37 9.10
CA VAL A 141 -7.57 4.57 8.01
C VAL A 141 -7.20 5.24 6.69
N ASN A 142 -6.60 4.47 5.79
CA ASN A 142 -6.27 4.96 4.46
C ASN A 142 -7.52 4.97 3.58
N PHE A 143 -7.77 6.12 2.95
CA PHE A 143 -8.76 6.27 1.89
C PHE A 143 -8.08 6.28 0.53
N TYR A 144 -8.67 5.56 -0.40
CA TYR A 144 -8.20 5.43 -1.78
C TYR A 144 -9.16 6.18 -2.71
N ASN A 145 -8.62 6.71 -3.80
CA ASN A 145 -9.40 7.35 -4.88
C ASN A 145 -9.11 6.62 -6.19
N ASP A 146 -10.17 6.19 -6.89
CA ASP A 146 -10.09 5.49 -8.17
C ASP A 146 -10.42 6.43 -9.35
N GLY A 147 -9.63 7.49 -9.50
CA GLY A 147 -9.70 8.40 -10.66
C GLY A 147 -11.08 9.04 -10.89
N GLY A 148 -11.79 9.36 -9.81
CA GLY A 148 -13.14 9.93 -9.87
C GLY A 148 -14.30 8.92 -9.95
N ARG A 149 -14.03 7.61 -9.96
CA ARG A 149 -15.07 6.57 -9.91
C ARG A 149 -15.59 6.27 -8.51
N GLY A 150 -14.81 6.62 -7.49
CA GLY A 150 -15.16 6.37 -6.10
C GLY A 150 -14.01 6.71 -5.17
N THR A 151 -14.37 6.91 -3.91
CA THR A 151 -13.44 7.10 -2.80
C THR A 151 -13.91 6.24 -1.63
N GLY A 152 -12.99 5.51 -1.00
CA GLY A 152 -13.34 4.64 0.11
C GLY A 152 -12.13 3.93 0.70
N THR A 153 -12.38 3.11 1.71
CA THR A 153 -11.39 2.22 2.31
C THR A 153 -10.97 1.10 1.35
N ALA A 154 -9.91 0.36 1.69
CA ALA A 154 -9.45 -0.75 0.86
C ALA A 154 -10.53 -1.83 0.66
N GLN A 155 -11.33 -2.08 1.69
CA GLN A 155 -12.45 -3.04 1.66
C GLN A 155 -13.61 -2.53 0.82
N GLU A 156 -14.03 -1.27 1.00
CA GLU A 156 -15.10 -0.66 0.21
C GLU A 156 -14.76 -0.61 -1.29
N MET A 157 -13.47 -0.41 -1.61
CA MET A 157 -12.98 -0.39 -2.99
C MET A 157 -12.66 -1.79 -3.54
N ALA A 158 -12.82 -2.85 -2.72
CA ALA A 158 -12.52 -4.23 -3.03
C ALA A 158 -11.10 -4.44 -3.59
N LEU A 159 -10.10 -3.73 -3.03
CA LEU A 159 -8.71 -3.80 -3.51
C LEU A 159 -8.10 -5.20 -3.39
N PRO A 160 -8.29 -5.94 -2.27
CA PRO A 160 -7.80 -7.32 -2.15
C PRO A 160 -8.40 -8.23 -3.23
N GLU A 161 -9.70 -8.12 -3.49
CA GLU A 161 -10.40 -8.91 -4.49
C GLU A 161 -9.90 -8.57 -5.90
N ARG A 162 -9.67 -7.29 -6.21
CA ARG A 162 -9.07 -6.86 -7.48
C ARG A 162 -7.66 -7.46 -7.66
N ALA A 163 -6.86 -7.49 -6.60
CA ALA A 163 -5.53 -8.10 -6.64
C ALA A 163 -5.63 -9.60 -6.92
N ASN A 164 -6.50 -10.32 -6.19
CA ASN A 164 -6.71 -11.75 -6.41
C ASN A 164 -7.18 -12.04 -7.84
N LEU A 165 -8.16 -11.28 -8.34
CA LEU A 165 -8.63 -11.41 -9.72
C LEU A 165 -7.53 -11.15 -10.76
N ALA A 166 -6.61 -10.23 -10.49
CA ALA A 166 -5.50 -9.93 -11.39
C ALA A 166 -4.44 -11.03 -11.42
N PHE A 167 -4.18 -11.69 -10.28
CA PHE A 167 -3.17 -12.76 -10.19
C PHE A 167 -3.71 -14.14 -10.52
N GLU A 168 -4.91 -14.48 -10.03
CA GLU A 168 -5.48 -15.83 -10.13
C GLU A 168 -6.53 -15.96 -11.25
N GLY A 169 -7.12 -14.86 -11.69
CA GLY A 169 -8.27 -14.87 -12.60
C GLY A 169 -9.58 -15.24 -11.88
N VAL A 170 -10.59 -15.65 -12.64
CA VAL A 170 -11.91 -16.03 -12.10
C VAL A 170 -12.56 -17.15 -12.89
N VAL A 171 -13.21 -18.06 -12.17
CA VAL A 171 -14.13 -19.07 -12.71
C VAL A 171 -15.55 -18.71 -12.26
N VAL A 172 -16.47 -18.59 -13.21
CA VAL A 172 -17.89 -18.37 -12.96
C VAL A 172 -18.66 -19.61 -13.39
N ALA A 173 -19.21 -20.33 -12.41
CA ALA A 173 -20.09 -21.47 -12.61
C ALA A 173 -21.54 -21.07 -12.35
N ALA A 174 -22.35 -21.02 -13.41
CA ALA A 174 -23.79 -20.81 -13.31
C ALA A 174 -24.49 -22.18 -13.24
N VAL A 175 -25.25 -22.42 -12.18
CA VAL A 175 -25.96 -23.69 -11.95
C VAL A 175 -27.46 -23.43 -11.92
N ASP A 176 -28.17 -23.88 -12.95
CA ASP A 176 -29.63 -23.86 -12.98
C ASP A 176 -30.16 -25.14 -12.33
N VAL A 177 -30.96 -25.02 -11.26
CA VAL A 177 -31.56 -26.17 -10.56
C VAL A 177 -33.06 -26.23 -10.83
N PHE A 178 -33.52 -27.34 -11.39
CA PHE A 178 -34.90 -27.64 -11.73
C PHE A 178 -35.45 -28.72 -10.81
N ARG A 179 -36.66 -28.56 -10.29
CA ARG A 179 -37.38 -29.63 -9.61
C ARG A 179 -38.35 -30.28 -10.60
N ALA A 180 -38.29 -31.59 -10.79
CA ALA A 180 -39.29 -32.28 -11.59
C ALA A 180 -40.67 -32.18 -10.90
N PRO A 181 -41.76 -31.91 -11.64
CA PRO A 181 -43.09 -31.84 -11.04
C PRO A 181 -43.44 -33.19 -10.40
N PRO A 182 -44.11 -33.20 -9.23
CA PRO A 182 -44.60 -34.43 -8.64
C PRO A 182 -45.69 -35.01 -9.55
N GLY A 183 -45.37 -36.02 -10.36
CA GLY A 183 -46.35 -36.77 -11.16
C GLY A 183 -46.31 -36.59 -12.70
N GLY A 184 -45.26 -36.01 -13.30
CA GLY A 184 -45.15 -35.91 -14.76
C GLY A 184 -44.59 -37.18 -15.43
N ALA A 185 -45.45 -37.96 -16.08
CA ALA A 185 -45.11 -39.15 -16.84
C ALA A 185 -44.05 -38.87 -17.93
N ALA A 186 -42.92 -39.58 -17.88
CA ALA A 186 -42.00 -39.68 -19.01
C ALA A 186 -42.55 -40.70 -20.00
N ALA A 187 -43.27 -40.23 -21.02
CA ALA A 187 -43.51 -41.00 -22.22
C ALA A 187 -42.16 -41.30 -22.89
N GLY A 188 -41.81 -42.58 -22.99
CA GLY A 188 -40.76 -43.09 -23.86
C GLY A 188 -39.34 -43.11 -23.28
N ARG A 189 -39.02 -44.18 -22.53
CA ARG A 189 -37.86 -45.09 -22.73
C ARG A 189 -37.61 -45.94 -21.47
N GLY A 190 -37.84 -47.25 -21.58
CA GLY A 190 -37.18 -48.28 -20.77
C GLY A 190 -37.67 -48.45 -19.33
N ALA A 191 -38.62 -49.37 -19.12
CA ALA A 191 -39.16 -49.76 -17.81
C ALA A 191 -38.15 -50.44 -16.84
N ALA A 192 -36.86 -50.55 -17.20
CA ALA A 192 -35.85 -51.25 -16.40
C ALA A 192 -35.05 -50.33 -15.44
N ALA A 193 -34.99 -49.02 -15.69
CA ALA A 193 -34.21 -48.09 -14.84
C ALA A 193 -35.01 -47.51 -13.65
N ALA A 194 -36.34 -47.70 -13.65
CA ALA A 194 -37.23 -47.14 -12.63
C ALA A 194 -37.11 -47.83 -11.25
N ALA A 195 -36.60 -49.06 -11.21
CA ALA A 195 -36.49 -49.84 -9.96
C ALA A 195 -35.28 -49.43 -9.09
N ALA A 196 -34.21 -48.88 -9.68
CA ALA A 196 -33.02 -48.48 -8.93
C ALA A 196 -33.14 -47.11 -8.25
N ALA A 197 -34.08 -46.26 -8.70
CA ALA A 197 -34.29 -44.92 -8.15
C ALA A 197 -35.19 -44.88 -6.90
N ALA A 198 -35.83 -46.01 -6.53
CA ALA A 198 -36.75 -46.08 -5.41
C ALA A 198 -36.08 -46.25 -4.03
N ALA A 199 -34.76 -46.51 -3.98
CA ALA A 199 -34.04 -46.81 -2.74
C ALA A 199 -33.21 -45.64 -2.16
N ALA A 200 -33.15 -44.50 -2.84
CA ALA A 200 -32.50 -43.28 -2.33
C ALA A 200 -33.53 -42.14 -2.34
N GLY A 201 -33.86 -41.59 -1.17
CA GLY A 201 -34.87 -40.54 -0.99
C GLY A 201 -34.74 -39.43 -2.03
N ALA A 202 -35.59 -39.48 -3.06
CA ALA A 202 -35.38 -38.75 -4.30
C ALA A 202 -35.96 -37.34 -4.23
N ASN A 203 -35.14 -36.38 -3.78
CA ASN A 203 -35.30 -35.01 -4.26
C ASN A 203 -35.00 -35.01 -5.76
N ASN A 204 -36.05 -34.98 -6.58
CA ASN A 204 -36.02 -35.05 -8.04
C ASN A 204 -35.50 -33.72 -8.65
N LEU A 205 -34.31 -33.30 -8.22
CA LEU A 205 -33.63 -32.10 -8.69
C LEU A 205 -32.73 -32.45 -9.88
N ARG A 206 -32.96 -31.80 -11.02
CA ARG A 206 -32.04 -31.80 -12.16
C ARG A 206 -31.26 -30.50 -12.15
N CYS A 207 -29.98 -30.53 -12.49
CA CYS A 207 -29.19 -29.31 -12.64
C CYS A 207 -28.61 -29.17 -14.05
N ARG A 208 -28.39 -27.93 -14.49
CA ARG A 208 -27.61 -27.58 -15.68
C ARG A 208 -26.51 -26.63 -15.23
N VAL A 209 -25.26 -27.02 -15.44
CA VAL A 209 -24.09 -26.22 -15.09
C VAL A 209 -23.50 -25.59 -16.36
N ARG A 210 -23.14 -24.31 -16.28
CA ARG A 210 -22.39 -23.59 -17.32
C ARG A 210 -21.19 -22.91 -16.66
N VAL A 211 -19.98 -23.26 -17.08
CA VAL A 211 -18.74 -22.68 -16.55
C VAL A 211 -18.10 -21.74 -17.56
N THR A 212 -17.65 -20.58 -17.09
CA THR A 212 -16.89 -19.60 -17.89
C THR A 212 -15.71 -19.09 -17.08
N THR A 213 -14.60 -18.73 -17.74
CA THR A 213 -13.36 -18.31 -17.06
C THR A 213 -12.77 -17.05 -17.68
N ARG A 214 -12.10 -16.22 -16.87
CA ARG A 214 -11.36 -15.02 -17.32
C ARG A 214 -10.03 -14.91 -16.58
N GLY A 215 -8.98 -14.44 -17.28
CA GLY A 215 -7.67 -14.19 -16.67
C GLY A 215 -6.91 -15.45 -16.23
N MET A 216 -7.35 -16.64 -16.66
CA MET A 216 -6.73 -17.92 -16.29
C MET A 216 -6.00 -18.55 -17.46
N TRP A 217 -4.93 -19.30 -17.16
CA TRP A 217 -4.28 -20.16 -18.14
C TRP A 217 -5.23 -21.29 -18.52
N LEU A 218 -5.74 -21.24 -19.75
CA LEU A 218 -6.53 -22.31 -20.32
C LEU A 218 -5.60 -23.12 -21.22
N GLU A 219 -5.25 -24.33 -20.82
CA GLU A 219 -4.43 -25.24 -21.62
C GLU A 219 -5.23 -25.76 -22.83
N LYS A 220 -5.49 -24.87 -23.81
CA LYS A 220 -6.36 -25.09 -24.97
C LYS A 220 -7.74 -25.68 -24.65
N GLY A 221 -8.30 -25.36 -23.48
CA GLY A 221 -9.62 -25.83 -23.05
C GLY A 221 -9.64 -27.09 -22.20
N LYS A 222 -8.52 -27.81 -22.03
CA LYS A 222 -8.47 -29.05 -21.22
C LYS A 222 -8.99 -28.90 -19.78
N ILE A 223 -8.74 -27.74 -19.16
CA ILE A 223 -9.23 -27.44 -17.82
C ILE A 223 -10.75 -27.26 -17.82
N LEU A 224 -11.32 -26.63 -18.84
CA LEU A 224 -12.77 -26.51 -18.98
C LEU A 224 -13.40 -27.87 -19.24
N ASP A 225 -12.76 -28.71 -20.06
CA ASP A 225 -13.20 -30.08 -20.32
C ASP A 225 -13.18 -30.93 -19.04
N ALA A 226 -12.16 -30.79 -18.21
CA ALA A 226 -12.06 -31.47 -16.91
C ALA A 226 -13.10 -30.97 -15.89
N ILE A 227 -13.46 -29.68 -15.92
CA ILE A 227 -14.50 -29.11 -15.04
C ILE A 227 -15.92 -29.49 -15.51
N HIS A 228 -16.09 -29.79 -16.80
CA HIS A 228 -17.37 -30.20 -17.38
C HIS A 228 -17.64 -31.72 -17.24
N GLN A 229 -16.64 -32.52 -16.86
CA GLN A 229 -16.79 -33.95 -16.55
C GLN A 229 -17.34 -34.16 -15.14
#